data_AF-A0A928JCK1-F1
#
_entry.id   AF-A0A928JCK1-F1
#
_cell.length_a   1.000
_cell.length_b   1.000
_cell.length_c   1.000
_cell.angle_alpha   90.00
_cell.angle_beta   90.00
_cell.angle_gamma   90.00
#
_symmetry.space_group_name_H-M   'P 1'
#
loop_
_entity.id
_entity.type
_entity.pdbx_description
1 polymer ?
#
loop_
_entity_poly.entity_id
_entity_poly.type
_entity_poly.pdbx_seq_one_letter_code
_entity_poly.pdbx_strand_id
1 'polypeptide(L)'
;MEFELGVVPVPKYDETQKNYVTQIFAGANAVGIPITNPDPERTGKVLDCLAEQSSDTVRSVYMNQTRDFKYIQDEESQEMLDIVLSTGVFNISLVYNWGGFAMQAQQMLASGKGDTIASTAAEYGDMITADMEKTMEALSEAGR
;
A
#
# COMPACT_ATOMS: atom_id res chain seq x y z
N MET A 1 27.25 -19.10 -12.23
CA MET A 1 27.41 -17.82 -11.50
C MET A 1 26.27 -17.79 -10.51
N GLU A 2 26.56 -17.97 -9.23
CA GLU A 2 25.57 -17.71 -8.19
C GLU A 2 25.35 -16.19 -8.15
N PHE A 3 24.08 -15.80 -8.12
CA PHE A 3 23.66 -14.41 -8.03
C PHE A 3 22.90 -14.28 -6.72
N GLU A 4 23.48 -13.54 -5.79
CA GLU A 4 22.89 -13.25 -4.48
C GLU A 4 22.08 -11.96 -4.58
N LEU A 5 20.83 -12.02 -4.11
CA LEU A 5 19.92 -10.89 -4.07
C LEU A 5 19.68 -10.52 -2.61
N GLY A 6 20.07 -9.29 -2.25
CA GLY A 6 19.77 -8.72 -0.95
C GLY A 6 18.51 -7.86 -0.96
N VAL A 7 17.87 -7.73 0.20
CA VAL A 7 16.76 -6.80 0.43
C VAL A 7 17.28 -5.62 1.25
N VAL A 8 16.91 -4.41 0.85
CA VAL A 8 17.19 -3.19 1.63
C VAL A 8 15.93 -2.34 1.76
N PRO A 9 15.73 -1.68 2.91
CA PRO A 9 14.62 -0.76 3.07
C PRO A 9 14.81 0.47 2.17
N VAL A 10 13.70 1.18 1.91
CA VAL A 10 13.76 2.49 1.23
C VAL A 10 14.65 3.41 2.05
N PRO A 11 15.63 4.11 1.44
CA PRO A 11 16.49 5.03 2.16
C PRO A 11 15.68 6.08 2.91
N LYS A 12 16.19 6.48 4.08
CA LYS A 12 15.69 7.68 4.76
C LYS A 12 15.89 8.89 3.87
N TYR A 13 14.98 9.87 4.00
CA TYR A 13 15.09 11.10 3.23
C TYR A 13 16.37 11.88 3.58
N ASP A 14 16.69 11.96 4.87
CA ASP A 14 17.91 12.56 5.39
C ASP A 14 18.29 11.95 6.76
N GLU A 15 19.40 12.42 7.34
CA GLU A 15 19.92 11.96 8.64
C GLU A 15 19.02 12.32 9.83
N THR A 16 18.13 13.30 9.68
CA THR A 16 17.22 13.75 10.75
C THR A 16 16.02 12.82 10.91
N GLN A 17 15.69 12.05 9.87
CA GLN A 17 14.62 11.06 9.90
C GLN A 17 14.97 9.88 10.84
N LYS A 18 14.30 9.80 11.99
CA LYS A 18 14.58 8.79 13.03
C LYS A 18 14.35 7.35 12.56
N ASN A 19 13.21 7.08 11.92
CA ASN A 19 12.77 5.74 11.53
C ASN A 19 12.73 5.58 10.01
N TYR A 20 12.84 4.35 9.51
CA TYR A 20 12.51 4.05 8.12
C TYR A 20 11.02 4.27 7.86
N VAL A 21 10.67 4.58 6.61
CA VAL A 21 9.29 4.75 6.17
C VAL A 21 9.13 3.96 4.88
N THR A 22 8.40 2.87 4.96
CA THR A 22 8.14 2.01 3.81
C THR A 22 6.74 2.28 3.29
N GLN A 23 6.63 2.81 2.08
CA GLN A 23 5.31 3.00 1.49
C GLN A 23 4.68 1.65 1.15
N ILE A 24 3.51 1.37 1.72
CA ILE A 24 2.67 0.24 1.31
C ILE A 24 1.95 0.64 0.02
N PHE A 25 1.95 -0.27 -0.97
CA PHE A 25 1.22 -0.08 -2.21
C PHE A 25 -0.27 0.17 -1.93
N ALA A 26 -0.84 1.24 -2.49
CA ALA A 26 -2.20 1.68 -2.21
C ALA A 26 -3.30 0.84 -2.91
N GLY A 27 -2.95 -0.31 -3.50
CA GLY A 27 -3.90 -1.22 -4.13
C GLY A 27 -4.38 -2.31 -3.19
N ALA A 28 -5.67 -2.60 -3.23
CA ALA A 28 -6.25 -3.78 -2.61
C ALA A 28 -6.49 -4.85 -3.68
N ASN A 29 -6.00 -6.07 -3.44
CA ASN A 29 -6.41 -7.22 -4.23
C ASN A 29 -7.82 -7.63 -3.78
N ALA A 30 -8.76 -7.70 -4.71
CA ALA A 30 -10.14 -8.09 -4.44
C ALA A 30 -10.52 -9.34 -5.26
N VAL A 31 -11.40 -10.16 -4.69
CA VAL A 31 -12.04 -11.27 -5.39
C VAL A 31 -13.38 -10.80 -5.95
N GLY A 32 -13.56 -10.91 -7.26
CA GLY A 32 -14.80 -10.56 -7.93
C GLY A 32 -15.73 -11.76 -8.07
N ILE A 33 -17.00 -11.61 -7.69
CA ILE A 33 -18.05 -12.61 -7.95
C ILE A 33 -18.80 -12.19 -9.23
N PRO A 34 -18.82 -13.01 -10.31
CA PRO A 34 -19.57 -12.68 -11.51
C PRO A 34 -21.06 -12.53 -11.26
N ILE A 35 -21.71 -11.57 -11.93
CA ILE A 35 -23.17 -11.37 -11.81
C ILE A 35 -24.00 -12.57 -12.29
N THR A 36 -23.41 -13.44 -13.09
CA THR A 36 -24.02 -14.68 -13.58
C THR A 36 -23.94 -15.83 -12.57
N ASN A 37 -23.32 -15.62 -11.40
CA ASN A 37 -23.21 -16.65 -10.37
C ASN A 37 -24.61 -17.01 -9.81
N PRO A 38 -25.02 -18.28 -9.86
CA PRO A 38 -26.39 -18.68 -9.52
C PRO A 38 -26.70 -18.61 -8.01
N ASP A 39 -25.68 -18.50 -7.16
CA ASP A 39 -25.83 -18.48 -5.69
C ASP A 39 -24.76 -17.57 -5.02
N PRO A 40 -24.92 -16.23 -5.10
CA PRO A 40 -23.93 -15.29 -4.59
C PRO A 40 -23.84 -15.32 -3.06
N GLU A 41 -24.93 -15.64 -2.37
CA GLU A 41 -24.95 -15.71 -0.90
C GLU A 41 -24.04 -16.85 -0.39
N ARG A 42 -24.16 -18.05 -0.97
CA ARG A 42 -23.27 -19.16 -0.61
C ARG A 42 -21.82 -18.86 -0.96
N THR A 43 -21.57 -18.29 -2.13
CA THR A 43 -20.20 -17.92 -2.54
C THR A 43 -19.58 -16.92 -1.57
N GLY A 44 -20.32 -15.89 -1.15
CA GLY A 44 -19.88 -14.93 -0.15
C GLY A 44 -19.51 -15.60 1.18
N LYS A 45 -20.39 -16.44 1.73
CA LYS A 45 -20.13 -17.18 2.98
C LYS A 45 -18.88 -18.05 2.90
N VAL A 46 -18.66 -18.73 1.77
CA VAL A 46 -17.45 -19.53 1.56
C VAL A 46 -16.20 -18.66 1.54
N LEU A 47 -16.24 -17.51 0.85
CA LEU A 47 -15.12 -16.57 0.81
C LEU A 47 -14.80 -16.01 2.20
N ASP A 48 -15.81 -15.69 3.00
CA ASP A 48 -15.61 -15.20 4.37
C ASP A 48 -14.94 -16.27 5.25
N CYS A 49 -15.42 -17.51 5.20
CA CYS A 49 -14.78 -18.62 5.92
C CYS A 49 -13.34 -18.87 5.45
N LEU A 50 -13.07 -18.78 4.15
CA LEU A 50 -11.71 -18.94 3.62
C LEU A 50 -10.79 -17.81 4.08
N ALA A 51 -11.27 -16.56 4.09
CA ALA A 51 -10.50 -15.41 4.51
C ALA A 51 -10.15 -15.47 6.01
N GLU A 52 -11.11 -15.88 6.84
CA GLU A 52 -10.91 -16.06 8.27
C GLU A 52 -9.87 -17.16 8.54
N GLN A 53 -10.05 -18.36 7.97
CA GLN A 53 -9.09 -19.46 8.14
C GLN A 53 -7.70 -19.18 7.55
N SER A 54 -7.62 -18.41 6.46
CA SER A 54 -6.35 -18.02 5.83
C SER A 54 -5.49 -17.14 6.75
N SER A 55 -6.09 -16.38 7.66
CA SER A 55 -5.36 -15.50 8.58
C SER A 55 -4.42 -16.29 9.51
N ASP A 56 -4.89 -17.44 10.01
CA ASP A 56 -4.10 -18.28 10.93
C ASP A 56 -3.23 -19.30 10.19
N THR A 57 -3.64 -19.73 9.00
CA THR A 57 -2.93 -20.75 8.23
C THR A 57 -1.92 -20.11 7.27
N VAL A 58 -2.38 -19.56 6.16
CA VAL A 58 -1.52 -19.06 5.08
C VAL A 58 -0.78 -17.81 5.49
N ARG A 59 -1.46 -16.82 6.06
CA ARG A 59 -0.86 -15.52 6.39
C ARG A 59 0.19 -15.66 7.49
N SER A 60 -0.11 -16.39 8.57
CA SER A 60 0.84 -16.63 9.66
C SER A 60 2.10 -17.35 9.17
N VAL A 61 1.95 -18.44 8.41
CA VAL A 61 3.09 -19.17 7.84
C VAL A 61 3.87 -18.33 6.84
N TYR A 62 3.19 -17.54 6.00
CA TYR A 62 3.85 -16.68 5.02
C TYR A 62 4.70 -15.60 5.69
N MET A 63 4.17 -14.96 6.74
CA MET A 63 4.89 -13.89 7.44
C MET A 63 6.01 -14.43 8.33
N ASN A 64 5.88 -15.64 8.88
CA ASN A 64 6.82 -16.17 9.87
C ASN A 64 7.81 -17.24 9.34
N GLN A 65 7.47 -17.98 8.27
CA GLN A 65 8.24 -19.16 7.83
C GLN A 65 8.66 -19.10 6.36
N THR A 66 7.87 -18.49 5.48
CA THR A 66 8.17 -18.46 4.03
C THR A 66 9.28 -17.48 3.67
N ARG A 67 9.64 -16.56 4.58
CA ARG A 67 10.74 -15.61 4.40
C ARG A 67 12.09 -16.29 4.15
N ASP A 68 12.30 -17.47 4.72
CA ASP A 68 13.60 -18.14 4.74
C ASP A 68 13.87 -19.04 3.52
N PHE A 69 12.82 -19.46 2.79
CA PHE A 69 12.93 -20.69 1.99
C PHE A 69 13.04 -20.53 0.47
N LYS A 70 12.90 -19.32 -0.10
CA LYS A 70 12.87 -19.20 -1.58
C LYS A 70 13.72 -18.11 -2.22
N TYR A 71 13.94 -16.97 -1.55
CA TYR A 71 14.68 -15.83 -2.16
C TYR A 71 15.60 -15.06 -1.21
N ILE A 72 15.38 -15.13 0.11
CA ILE A 72 16.19 -14.44 1.12
C ILE A 72 16.83 -15.53 1.99
N GLN A 73 18.11 -15.78 1.77
CA GLN A 73 18.84 -16.87 2.43
C GLN A 73 19.81 -16.37 3.50
N ASP A 74 20.13 -15.07 3.50
CA ASP A 74 21.01 -14.43 4.46
C ASP A 74 20.23 -13.72 5.58
N GLU A 75 20.78 -13.79 6.79
CA GLU A 75 20.22 -13.19 8.01
C GLU A 75 20.09 -11.66 7.89
N GLU A 76 21.06 -11.00 7.24
CA GLU A 76 21.07 -9.55 7.05
C GLU A 76 19.84 -9.07 6.25
N SER A 77 19.50 -9.74 5.17
CA SER A 77 18.31 -9.43 4.37
C SER A 77 17.00 -9.75 5.09
N GLN A 78 16.99 -10.71 6.01
CA GLN A 78 15.83 -10.96 6.88
C GLN A 78 15.59 -9.79 7.83
N GLU A 79 16.65 -9.27 8.47
CA GLU A 79 16.58 -8.08 9.31
C GLU A 79 16.09 -6.86 8.51
N MET A 80 16.58 -6.68 7.28
CA MET A 80 16.11 -5.60 6.41
C MET A 80 14.64 -5.75 6.04
N LEU A 81 14.16 -6.97 5.79
CA LEU A 81 12.75 -7.22 5.51
C LEU A 81 11.86 -6.95 6.74
N ASP A 82 12.34 -7.22 7.96
CA ASP A 82 11.65 -6.83 9.19
C ASP A 82 11.48 -5.32 9.33
N ILE A 83 12.51 -4.55 8.96
CA ILE A 83 12.39 -3.09 8.90
C ILE A 83 11.31 -2.68 7.89
N VAL A 84 11.33 -3.26 6.68
CA VAL A 84 10.34 -2.98 5.62
C VAL A 84 8.91 -3.26 6.10
N LEU A 85 8.65 -4.42 6.71
CA LEU A 85 7.30 -4.79 7.16
C LEU A 85 6.85 -3.99 8.40
N SER A 86 7.75 -3.72 9.35
CA SER A 86 7.39 -3.00 10.59
C SER A 86 7.22 -1.50 10.40
N THR A 87 7.78 -0.94 9.33
CA THR A 87 7.72 0.51 9.01
C THR A 87 6.75 0.85 7.87
N GLY A 88 5.86 -0.08 7.54
CA GLY A 88 4.84 0.10 6.51
C GLY A 88 3.86 1.23 6.85
N VAL A 89 3.72 2.20 5.94
CA VAL A 89 2.73 3.28 6.04
C VAL A 89 1.93 3.41 4.73
N PHE A 90 0.65 3.73 4.85
CA PHE A 90 -0.16 4.12 3.69
C PHE A 90 0.00 5.60 3.40
N ASN A 91 0.32 5.93 2.14
CA ASN A 91 0.24 7.31 1.67
C ASN A 91 -1.23 7.64 1.37
N ILE A 92 -1.90 8.30 2.31
CA ILE A 92 -3.33 8.64 2.20
C ILE A 92 -3.64 9.52 0.99
N SER A 93 -2.69 10.35 0.55
CA SER A 93 -2.85 11.17 -0.65
C SER A 93 -2.94 10.32 -1.92
N LEU A 94 -2.29 9.15 -1.96
CA LEU A 94 -2.43 8.19 -3.06
C LEU A 94 -3.67 7.31 -2.92
N VAL A 95 -4.08 6.99 -1.70
CA VAL A 95 -5.29 6.19 -1.44
C VAL A 95 -6.55 6.96 -1.86
N TYR A 96 -6.69 8.20 -1.41
CA TYR A 96 -7.87 9.01 -1.70
C TYR A 96 -7.75 9.83 -2.99
N ASN A 97 -6.52 10.08 -3.45
CA ASN A 97 -6.24 10.89 -4.64
C ASN A 97 -7.02 12.22 -4.64
N TRP A 98 -7.00 12.94 -3.52
CA TRP A 98 -7.73 14.21 -3.35
C TRP A 98 -7.42 15.20 -4.46
N GLY A 99 -8.46 15.75 -5.09
CA GLY A 99 -8.34 16.60 -6.27
C GLY A 99 -7.63 15.97 -7.47
N GLY A 100 -7.39 14.66 -7.49
CA GLY A 100 -6.64 13.98 -8.56
C GLY A 100 -5.14 14.25 -8.57
N PHE A 101 -4.62 15.02 -7.61
CA PHE A 101 -3.28 15.60 -7.71
C PHE A 101 -2.17 14.55 -7.61
N ALA A 102 -2.31 13.55 -6.75
CA ALA A 102 -1.25 12.58 -6.50
C ALA A 102 -0.95 11.75 -7.77
N MET A 103 -1.99 11.32 -8.49
CA MET A 103 -1.84 10.65 -9.79
C MET A 103 -1.30 11.60 -10.87
N GLN A 104 -1.77 12.85 -10.90
CA GLN A 104 -1.28 13.86 -11.84
C GLN A 104 0.22 14.13 -11.64
N ALA A 105 0.67 14.26 -10.39
CA ALA A 105 2.08 14.45 -10.06
C ALA A 105 2.95 13.26 -10.50
N GLN A 106 2.48 12.02 -10.30
CA GLN A 106 3.16 10.83 -10.81
C GLN A 106 3.28 10.83 -12.33
N GLN A 107 2.22 11.21 -13.04
CA GLN A 107 2.24 11.33 -14.50
C GLN A 107 3.17 12.45 -14.98
N MET A 108 3.23 13.57 -14.27
CA MET A 108 4.16 14.67 -14.57
C MET A 108 5.61 14.22 -14.43
N LEU A 109 5.95 13.49 -13.35
CA LEU A 109 7.28 12.89 -13.19
C LEU A 109 7.60 11.93 -14.35
N ALA A 110 6.68 11.02 -14.67
CA ALA A 110 6.86 10.03 -15.73
C ALA A 110 7.00 10.67 -17.14
N SER A 111 6.41 11.84 -17.35
CA SER A 111 6.46 12.59 -18.61
C SER A 111 7.57 13.65 -18.65
N GLY A 112 8.46 13.69 -17.66
CA GLY A 112 9.61 14.60 -17.62
C GLY A 112 9.26 16.05 -17.26
N LYS A 113 8.09 16.30 -16.68
CA LYS A 113 7.60 17.62 -16.23
C LYS A 113 7.74 17.83 -14.73
N GLY A 114 8.79 17.26 -14.13
CA GLY A 114 8.99 17.28 -12.68
C GLY A 114 9.21 18.68 -12.10
N ASP A 115 9.77 19.58 -12.90
CA ASP A 115 10.07 20.98 -12.58
C ASP A 115 8.82 21.86 -12.38
N THR A 116 7.67 21.47 -12.95
CA THR A 116 6.42 22.24 -12.88
C THR A 116 5.43 21.71 -11.82
N ILE A 117 5.78 20.62 -11.11
CA ILE A 117 4.90 20.01 -10.09
C ILE A 117 4.56 21.00 -8.98
N ALA A 118 5.52 21.80 -8.51
CA ALA A 118 5.30 22.76 -7.43
C ALA A 118 4.29 23.86 -7.82
N SER A 119 4.37 24.39 -9.04
CA SER A 119 3.41 25.37 -9.54
C SER A 119 2.01 24.76 -9.71
N THR A 120 1.94 23.52 -10.24
CA THR A 120 0.65 22.83 -10.40
C THR A 120 0.04 22.46 -9.04
N ALA A 121 0.84 22.12 -8.03
CA ALA A 121 0.34 21.84 -6.68
C ALA A 121 -0.44 23.03 -6.09
N ALA A 122 0.02 24.26 -6.34
CA ALA A 122 -0.65 25.47 -5.86
C ALA A 122 -2.04 25.65 -6.49
N GLU A 123 -2.22 25.26 -7.76
CA GLU A 123 -3.51 25.35 -8.46
C GLU A 123 -4.54 24.34 -7.92
N TYR A 124 -4.08 23.22 -7.34
CA TYR A 124 -4.92 22.15 -6.82
C TYR A 124 -5.33 22.34 -5.36
N GLY A 125 -4.76 23.33 -4.65
CA GLY A 125 -4.90 23.49 -3.19
C GLY A 125 -6.34 23.53 -2.68
N ASP A 126 -7.20 24.33 -3.32
CA ASP A 126 -8.61 24.46 -2.94
C ASP A 126 -9.37 23.15 -3.14
N MET A 127 -9.10 22.46 -4.25
CA MET A 127 -9.76 21.19 -4.59
C MET A 127 -9.32 20.05 -3.67
N ILE A 128 -8.02 19.96 -3.37
CA ILE A 128 -7.48 18.99 -2.40
C ILE A 128 -8.15 19.19 -1.04
N THR A 129 -8.22 20.44 -0.56
CA THR A 129 -8.80 20.76 0.75
C THR A 129 -10.28 20.37 0.80
N ALA A 130 -11.06 20.73 -0.23
CA ALA A 130 -12.47 20.37 -0.30
C ALA A 130 -12.70 18.85 -0.30
N ASP A 131 -11.87 18.07 -0.99
CA ASP A 131 -12.00 16.60 -0.99
C ASP A 131 -11.53 15.95 0.31
N MET A 132 -10.53 16.54 0.98
CA MET A 132 -10.14 16.14 2.33
C MET A 132 -11.28 16.32 3.33
N GLU A 133 -11.97 17.48 3.29
CA GLU A 133 -13.12 17.76 4.15
C GLU A 133 -14.23 16.72 3.97
N LYS A 134 -14.64 16.44 2.72
CA LYS A 134 -15.63 15.39 2.42
C LYS A 134 -15.20 14.02 2.94
N THR A 135 -13.91 13.70 2.82
CA THR A 135 -13.37 12.42 3.32
C THR A 135 -13.48 12.35 4.84
N MET A 136 -13.15 13.42 5.56
CA MET A 136 -13.27 13.49 7.01
C MET A 136 -14.72 13.39 7.48
N GLU A 137 -15.66 14.06 6.78
CA GLU A 137 -17.09 13.97 7.06
C GLU A 137 -17.59 12.51 6.90
N ALA A 138 -17.30 11.87 5.77
CA ALA A 138 -17.70 10.50 5.51
C ALA A 138 -17.14 9.51 6.55
N LEU A 139 -15.87 9.68 6.97
CA LEU A 139 -15.26 8.85 8.01
C LEU A 139 -15.91 9.05 9.38
N SER A 140 -16.33 10.29 9.70
CA SER A 140 -17.02 10.58 10.95
C SER A 140 -18.41 9.93 11.03
N GLU A 141 -19.08 9.78 9.88
CA GLU A 141 -20.38 9.11 9.77
C GLU A 141 -20.24 7.58 9.81
N ALA A 142 -19.22 7.02 9.16
CA ALA A 142 -18.96 5.59 9.10
C ALA A 142 -18.45 5.00 10.43
N GLY A 143 -17.92 5.83 11.33
CA GLY A 143 -17.47 5.43 12.67
C GLY A 143 -18.60 5.23 13.70
N ARG A 144 -19.86 5.19 13.28
CA ARG A 144 -21.05 4.94 14.12
C ARG A 144 -21.61 3.53 13.94
#